data_AF-A0AAW9IN50-F1
#
_entry.id   AF-A0AAW9IN50-F1
#
_cell.length_a   1.000
_cell.length_b   1.000
_cell.length_c   1.000
_cell.angle_alpha   90.00
_cell.angle_beta   90.00
_cell.angle_gamma   90.00
#
_symmetry.space_group_name_H-M   'P 1'
#
loop_
_entity.id
_entity.type
_entity.pdbx_description
1 polymer ?
#
loop_
_entity_poly.entity_id
_entity_poly.type
_entity_poly.pdbx_seq_one_letter_code
_entity_poly.pdbx_strand_id
1 'polypeptide(L)'
;MAGIKNSNFYVEMENIKELSNTFNDEIEKLTELFLDLEKEISNIESNEGWVGKSYDSFKGKFEEWKLDYLQRLAEILQLKQYLEEVAALTEGLIEERDQLPNYLEV
;
A
#
# COMPACT_ATOMS: atom_id res chain seq x y z
N MET A 1 42.62 -1.07 14.15
CA MET A 1 42.24 -2.28 13.40
C MET A 1 41.56 -1.84 12.12
N ALA A 2 41.94 -2.47 11.01
CA ALA A 2 41.47 -2.11 9.68
C ALA A 2 39.94 -2.15 9.63
N GLY A 3 39.35 -1.06 9.12
CA GLY A 3 37.92 -0.92 8.98
C GLY A 3 37.32 -2.05 8.16
N ILE A 4 36.34 -2.72 8.74
CA ILE A 4 35.34 -3.43 7.96
C ILE A 4 34.57 -2.33 7.23
N LYS A 5 34.96 -2.03 6.00
CA LYS A 5 34.17 -1.19 5.10
C LYS A 5 32.80 -1.84 4.95
N ASN A 6 31.78 -1.14 5.43
CA ASN A 6 30.35 -1.24 5.11
C ASN A 6 30.06 -2.17 3.91
N SER A 7 29.76 -3.43 4.18
CA SER A 7 29.29 -4.37 3.16
C SER A 7 27.76 -4.38 3.14
N ASN A 8 27.17 -3.59 2.23
CA ASN A 8 25.98 -3.85 1.41
C ASN A 8 24.71 -4.50 2.00
N PHE A 9 24.52 -4.54 3.32
CA PHE A 9 23.32 -5.10 3.97
C PHE A 9 22.52 -4.05 4.75
N TYR A 10 22.59 -2.79 4.32
CA TYR A 10 21.76 -1.74 4.89
C TYR A 10 20.59 -1.52 3.95
N VAL A 11 19.44 -2.11 4.26
CA VAL A 11 18.20 -1.48 3.81
C VAL A 11 18.12 -0.17 4.56
N GLU A 12 18.22 0.94 3.84
CA GLU A 12 18.13 2.27 4.44
C GLU A 12 16.71 2.45 4.98
N MET A 13 16.58 2.41 6.31
CA MET A 13 15.28 2.50 6.99
C MET A 13 14.52 3.78 6.62
N GLU A 14 15.26 4.86 6.30
CA GLU A 14 14.71 6.10 5.80
C GLU A 14 13.97 5.91 4.47
N ASN A 15 14.55 5.16 3.52
CA ASN A 15 13.93 4.86 2.22
C ASN A 15 12.69 3.97 2.39
N ILE A 16 12.72 3.00 3.32
CA ILE A 16 11.53 2.20 3.64
C ILE A 16 10.42 3.11 4.18
N LYS A 17 10.73 4.02 5.10
CA LYS A 17 9.75 4.94 5.69
C LYS A 17 9.17 5.89 4.65
N GLU A 18 10.00 6.45 3.77
CA GLU A 18 9.55 7.31 2.68
C GLU A 18 8.63 6.55 1.70
N LEU A 19 8.99 5.31 1.37
CA LEU A 19 8.17 4.46 0.52
C LEU A 19 6.83 4.12 1.20
N SER A 20 6.82 3.78 2.48
CA SER A 20 5.59 3.52 3.25
C SER A 20 4.65 4.73 3.26
N ASN A 21 5.20 5.93 3.49
CA ASN A 21 4.44 7.17 3.44
C ASN A 21 3.83 7.42 2.05
N THR A 22 4.62 7.20 1.00
CA THR A 22 4.14 7.31 -0.39
C THR A 22 2.98 6.35 -0.66
N PHE A 23 3.08 5.09 -0.20
CA PHE A 23 1.98 4.14 -0.32
C PHE A 23 0.73 4.61 0.43
N ASN A 24 0.87 5.14 1.65
CA ASN A 24 -0.27 5.66 2.42
C ASN A 24 -0.98 6.79 1.69
N ASP A 25 -0.24 7.80 1.23
CA ASP A 25 -0.78 8.97 0.54
C ASP A 25 -1.50 8.56 -0.76
N GLU A 26 -0.93 7.64 -1.54
CA GLU A 26 -1.54 7.19 -2.79
C GLU A 26 -2.76 6.29 -2.56
N ILE A 27 -2.75 5.42 -1.54
CA ILE A 27 -3.92 4.61 -1.17
C ILE A 27 -5.07 5.50 -0.71
N GLU A 28 -4.78 6.55 0.06
CA GLU A 28 -5.79 7.52 0.51
C GLU A 28 -6.42 8.22 -0.69
N LYS A 29 -5.62 8.81 -1.58
CA LYS A 29 -6.12 9.47 -2.80
C LYS A 29 -6.95 8.54 -3.68
N LEU A 30 -6.50 7.31 -3.87
CA LEU A 30 -7.23 6.30 -4.65
C LEU A 30 -8.58 5.99 -4.00
N THR A 31 -8.60 5.85 -2.67
CA THR A 31 -9.83 5.60 -1.92
C THR A 31 -10.81 6.76 -2.04
N GLU A 32 -10.34 8.00 -1.92
CA GLU A 32 -11.16 9.20 -2.09
C GLU A 32 -11.77 9.27 -3.51
N LEU A 33 -10.96 9.11 -4.55
CA LEU A 33 -11.42 9.11 -5.94
C LEU A 33 -12.47 8.03 -6.20
N PHE A 34 -12.30 6.85 -5.61
CA PHE A 34 -13.27 5.77 -5.72
C PHE A 34 -14.60 6.11 -5.05
N LEU A 35 -14.58 6.69 -3.85
CA LEU A 35 -15.78 7.10 -3.14
C LEU A 35 -16.52 8.24 -3.85
N ASP A 36 -15.78 9.19 -4.43
CA ASP A 36 -16.35 10.26 -5.25
C ASP A 36 -17.04 9.69 -6.49
N LEU A 37 -16.41 8.74 -7.18
CA LEU A 37 -17.01 8.08 -8.35
C LEU A 37 -18.27 7.28 -7.98
N GLU A 38 -18.24 6.49 -6.89
CA GLU A 38 -19.42 5.76 -6.40
C GLU A 38 -20.57 6.71 -6.07
N LYS A 39 -20.26 7.87 -5.48
CA LYS A 39 -21.26 8.90 -5.16
C LYS A 39 -21.84 9.53 -6.41
N GLU A 40 -21.03 9.85 -7.41
CA GLU A 40 -21.52 10.35 -8.70
C GLU A 40 -22.44 9.35 -9.37
N ILE A 41 -22.05 8.09 -9.41
CA ILE A 41 -22.87 7.03 -9.99
C ILE A 41 -24.17 6.88 -9.23
N SER A 42 -24.13 6.82 -7.89
CA SER A 42 -25.34 6.78 -7.06
C SER A 42 -26.27 7.98 -7.30
N ASN A 43 -25.71 9.19 -7.49
CA ASN A 43 -26.51 10.37 -7.84
C ASN A 43 -27.20 10.22 -9.20
N ILE A 44 -26.51 9.67 -10.20
CA ILE A 44 -27.09 9.38 -11.52
C ILE A 44 -28.23 8.35 -11.38
N GLU A 45 -28.02 7.28 -10.60
CA GLU A 45 -29.05 6.27 -10.33
C GLU A 45 -30.30 6.87 -9.66
N SER A 46 -30.09 7.86 -8.78
CA SER A 46 -31.13 8.44 -7.93
C SER A 46 -31.90 9.60 -8.58
N ASN A 47 -31.23 10.46 -9.35
CA ASN A 47 -31.78 11.74 -9.81
C ASN A 47 -32.15 11.78 -11.31
N GLU A 48 -31.56 10.95 -12.18
CA GLU A 48 -31.67 11.16 -13.63
C GLU A 48 -32.71 10.28 -14.33
N GLY A 49 -33.39 9.38 -13.63
CA GLY A 49 -34.37 8.48 -14.27
C GLY A 49 -33.76 7.63 -15.40
N TRP A 50 -32.44 7.45 -15.39
CA TRP A 50 -31.71 6.68 -16.38
C TRP A 50 -32.06 5.20 -16.20
N VAL A 51 -32.90 4.68 -17.11
CA VAL A 51 -33.45 3.32 -17.04
C VAL A 51 -33.38 2.63 -18.40
N GLY A 52 -33.38 1.30 -18.38
CA GLY A 52 -33.39 0.45 -19.57
C GLY A 52 -32.02 -0.10 -19.95
N LYS A 53 -31.94 -0.74 -21.13
CA LYS A 53 -30.79 -1.58 -21.52
C LYS A 53 -29.43 -0.87 -21.51
N SER A 54 -29.38 0.43 -21.78
CA SER A 54 -28.12 1.19 -21.74
C SER A 54 -27.61 1.35 -20.31
N TYR A 55 -28.51 1.59 -19.36
CA TYR A 55 -28.20 1.63 -17.94
C TYR A 55 -27.80 0.25 -17.40
N ASP A 56 -28.55 -0.80 -17.74
CA ASP A 56 -28.22 -2.18 -17.31
C ASP A 56 -26.81 -2.59 -17.81
N SER A 57 -26.48 -2.24 -19.06
CA SER A 57 -25.15 -2.49 -19.61
C SER A 57 -24.06 -1.65 -18.95
N PHE A 58 -24.34 -0.39 -18.58
CA PHE A 58 -23.40 0.45 -17.86
C PHE A 58 -23.15 -0.13 -16.46
N LYS A 59 -24.21 -0.43 -15.72
CA LYS A 59 -24.15 -0.97 -14.35
C LYS A 59 -23.36 -2.28 -14.30
N GLY A 60 -23.60 -3.19 -15.25
CA GLY A 60 -22.82 -4.42 -15.35
C GLY A 60 -21.32 -4.17 -15.53
N LYS A 61 -20.94 -3.29 -16.47
CA LYS A 61 -19.54 -2.92 -16.69
C LYS A 61 -18.92 -2.19 -15.51
N PHE A 62 -19.70 -1.36 -14.82
CA PHE A 62 -19.24 -0.64 -13.65
C PHE A 62 -18.97 -1.57 -12.47
N GLU A 63 -19.85 -2.54 -12.20
CA GLU A 63 -19.63 -3.56 -11.17
C GLU A 63 -18.41 -4.44 -11.48
N GLU A 64 -18.21 -4.83 -12.75
CA GLU A 64 -17.01 -5.54 -13.18
C GLU A 64 -15.73 -4.71 -12.94
N TRP A 65 -15.75 -3.43 -13.32
CA TRP A 65 -14.66 -2.50 -13.09
C TRP A 65 -14.39 -2.29 -11.60
N LYS A 66 -15.44 -2.15 -10.78
CA LYS A 66 -15.36 -1.99 -9.33
C LYS A 66 -14.68 -3.19 -8.68
N LEU A 67 -15.02 -4.41 -9.10
CA LEU A 67 -14.37 -5.61 -8.59
C LEU A 67 -12.88 -5.65 -8.96
N ASP A 68 -12.51 -5.36 -10.20
CA ASP A 68 -11.09 -5.29 -10.62
C ASP A 68 -10.33 -4.20 -9.85
N TYR A 69 -10.96 -3.04 -9.67
CA TYR A 69 -10.40 -1.93 -8.88
C TYR A 69 -10.13 -2.34 -7.42
N LEU A 70 -11.11 -2.94 -6.74
CA LEU A 70 -10.97 -3.38 -5.36
C LEU A 70 -9.92 -4.48 -5.21
N GLN A 71 -9.82 -5.39 -6.19
CA GLN A 71 -8.78 -6.41 -6.21
C GLN A 71 -7.38 -5.79 -6.32
N ARG A 72 -7.18 -4.83 -7.22
CA ARG A 72 -5.90 -4.11 -7.35
C ARG A 72 -5.55 -3.31 -6.11
N LEU A 73 -6.53 -2.67 -5.48
CA LEU A 73 -6.32 -1.93 -4.23
C LEU A 73 -5.89 -2.89 -3.10
N ALA A 74 -6.46 -4.10 -3.05
CA ALA A 74 -6.04 -5.13 -2.11
C ALA A 74 -4.59 -5.59 -2.34
N GLU A 75 -4.17 -5.75 -3.60
CA GLU A 75 -2.78 -6.08 -3.95
C GLU A 75 -1.80 -4.97 -3.49
N ILE A 76 -2.17 -3.71 -3.66
CA ILE A 76 -1.38 -2.56 -3.17
C ILE A 76 -1.27 -2.58 -1.64
N LEU A 77 -2.36 -2.86 -0.94
CA LEU A 77 -2.37 -2.99 0.53
C LEU A 77 -1.47 -4.13 1.02
N GLN A 78 -1.45 -5.27 0.32
CA GLN A 78 -0.56 -6.38 0.63
C GLN A 78 0.91 -6.01 0.43
N LEU A 79 1.24 -5.29 -0.64
CA LEU A 79 2.60 -4.79 -0.87
C LEU A 79 3.05 -3.84 0.24
N LYS A 80 2.15 -2.96 0.69
CA LYS A 80 2.41 -2.08 1.83
C LYS A 80 2.69 -2.88 3.10
N GLN A 81 1.88 -3.90 3.40
CA GLN A 81 2.08 -4.76 4.57
C GLN A 81 3.43 -5.50 4.52
N TYR A 82 3.80 -6.03 3.36
CA TYR A 82 5.11 -6.65 3.16
C TYR A 82 6.26 -5.68 3.43
N LEU A 83 6.11 -4.42 3.01
CA LEU A 83 7.10 -3.38 3.27
C LEU A 83 7.24 -3.07 4.78
N GLU A 84 6.14 -3.05 5.53
CA GLU A 84 6.16 -2.90 6.99
C GLU A 84 6.84 -4.10 7.68
N GLU A 85 6.63 -5.33 7.19
CA GLU A 85 7.31 -6.53 7.70
C GLU A 85 8.84 -6.46 7.45
N VAL A 86 9.25 -6.04 6.25
CA VAL A 86 10.67 -5.82 5.92
C VAL A 86 11.29 -4.75 6.82
N ALA A 87 10.55 -3.68 7.13
CA ALA A 87 10.97 -2.65 8.07
C ALA A 87 11.24 -3.25 9.46
N ALA A 88 10.26 -3.95 10.02
CA ALA A 88 10.35 -4.54 11.36
C ALA A 88 11.49 -5.56 11.47
N LEU A 89 11.65 -6.42 10.46
CA LEU A 89 12.76 -7.37 10.40
C LEU A 89 14.12 -6.67 10.32
N THR A 90 14.22 -5.58 9.56
CA THR A 90 15.46 -4.81 9.46
C THR A 90 15.80 -4.13 10.78
N GLU A 91 14.83 -3.57 11.50
CA GLU A 91 15.04 -3.01 12.85
C GLU A 91 15.53 -4.08 13.83
N GLY A 92 14.89 -5.26 13.85
CA GLY A 92 15.31 -6.36 14.72
C GLY A 92 16.75 -6.82 14.46
N LEU A 93 17.15 -6.94 13.19
CA LEU A 93 18.53 -7.30 12.82
C LEU A 93 19.55 -6.23 13.23
N ILE A 94 19.17 -4.95 13.17
CA ILE A 94 20.01 -3.84 13.64
C ILE A 94 20.18 -3.91 15.16
N GLU A 95 19.11 -4.17 15.91
CA GLU A 95 19.17 -4.33 17.37
C GLU A 95 20.04 -5.52 17.78
N GLU A 96 19.86 -6.69 17.14
CA GLU A 96 20.71 -7.87 17.39
C GLU A 96 22.19 -7.57 17.12
N ARG A 97 22.48 -6.88 16.00
CA ARG A 97 23.83 -6.43 15.68
C ARG A 97 24.41 -5.52 16.77
N ASP A 98 23.64 -4.55 17.23
CA ASP A 98 24.11 -3.58 18.22
C ASP A 98 24.30 -4.21 19.62
N GLN A 99 23.63 -5.34 19.87
CA GLN A 99 23.82 -6.13 21.09
C GLN A 99 24.98 -7.14 21.00
N LEU A 100 25.44 -7.54 19.80
CA LEU A 100 26.55 -8.50 19.61
C LEU A 100 27.80 -8.20 20.45
N PRO A 101 28.29 -6.94 20.58
CA PRO A 101 29.44 -6.64 21.42
C PRO A 101 29.26 -7.05 22.88
N ASN A 102 28.05 -6.91 23.44
CA ASN A 102 27.74 -7.28 24.82
C ASN A 102 27.78 -8.81 25.05
N TYR A 103 27.56 -9.61 23.99
CA TYR A 103 27.67 -11.07 24.05
C TYR A 103 29.11 -11.57 23.86
N LEU A 104 29.97 -10.78 23.22
CA LEU A 104 31.36 -11.12 22.93
C LEU A 104 32.36 -10.65 24.00
N GLU A 105 31.94 -9.77 24.92
CA GLU A 105 32.71 -9.35 26.11
C GLU A 105 32.59 -10.32 27.31
N VAL A 106 32.05 -11.52 27.10
CA VAL A 106 32.06 -12.62 28.09
C VAL A 106 33.28 -13.52 27.92
#